data_AF-A0A917J7Y7-F1
#
_entry.id   AF-A0A917J7Y7-F1
#
_cell.length_a   1.000
_cell.length_b   1.000
_cell.length_c   1.000
_cell.angle_alpha   90.00
_cell.angle_beta   90.00
_cell.angle_gamma   90.00
#
_symmetry.space_group_name_H-M   'P 1'
#
loop_
_entity.id
_entity.type
_entity.pdbx_description
1 polymer ?
#
loop_
_entity_poly.entity_id
_entity_poly.type
_entity_poly.pdbx_seq_one_letter_code
_entity_poly.pdbx_strand_id
1 'polypeptide(L)'
;MKYPGLYILLLCVLSFTAEAQDLNARVQVLSPKIATTNKRIFASLQTAMREFLNGRKWSADNIQPSEKIDCNFILTVTSWDNGTSFSGELQVQSTRPVYNAAYNTPLFSINDRDFDFTYTEGETIDFNNQNFQSNLSSVMAFYAYMILAFDYDSFSRYGGTPYYANAQTVVINAQSSSYRGWKAFDNNTNRYWLSENTMNKTYIPLREFLYTYHRLGLDLMVENAANARKAIFDALPVLTQLDRVRVGATLPTLFFLAKRSELVSIFSKADPQQRLAAMNILSQADPANGNLYQTLQK
;
A
#
# COMPACT_ATOMS: atom_id res chain seq x y z
N MET A 1 53.62 -48.66 1.95
CA MET A 1 52.17 -48.81 2.11
C MET A 1 51.63 -47.43 2.51
N LYS A 2 50.93 -46.67 1.65
CA LYS A 2 49.48 -46.75 1.34
C LYS A 2 48.68 -46.68 2.67
N TYR A 3 47.89 -45.67 3.06
CA TYR A 3 47.13 -44.59 2.39
C TYR A 3 46.98 -43.35 3.32
N PRO A 4 46.69 -42.16 2.77
CA PRO A 4 46.32 -40.94 3.50
C PRO A 4 44.82 -40.95 3.86
N GLY A 5 44.46 -40.57 5.09
CA GLY A 5 43.08 -40.41 5.55
C GLY A 5 42.94 -39.08 6.30
N LEU A 6 42.33 -38.06 5.68
CA LEU A 6 40.90 -37.76 5.84
C LEU A 6 40.58 -37.10 7.18
N TYR A 7 40.89 -35.81 7.31
CA TYR A 7 40.15 -34.86 8.16
C TYR A 7 40.08 -33.48 7.48
N ILE A 8 39.55 -33.47 6.25
CA ILE A 8 38.90 -32.30 5.67
C ILE A 8 37.41 -32.61 5.75
N LEU A 9 36.75 -32.27 6.86
CA LEU A 9 35.31 -32.01 6.89
C LEU A 9 34.89 -31.53 8.29
N LEU A 10 34.88 -30.22 8.53
CA LEU A 10 33.76 -29.56 9.21
C LEU A 10 33.84 -28.04 9.02
N LEU A 11 33.77 -27.60 7.76
CA LEU A 11 33.32 -26.24 7.47
C LEU A 11 31.80 -26.24 7.66
N CYS A 12 31.35 -26.10 8.91
CA CYS A 12 29.96 -25.74 9.19
C CYS A 12 29.74 -24.33 8.66
N VAL A 13 29.42 -24.25 7.37
CA VAL A 13 28.74 -23.10 6.79
C VAL A 13 27.35 -23.10 7.41
N LEU A 14 27.23 -22.49 8.58
CA LEU A 14 25.96 -21.95 9.06
C LEU A 14 25.61 -20.82 8.08
N SER A 15 25.00 -21.20 6.96
CA SER A 15 24.22 -20.29 6.15
C SER A 15 23.08 -19.83 7.03
N PHE A 16 23.30 -18.75 7.78
CA PHE A 16 22.20 -17.94 8.28
C PHE A 16 21.46 -17.47 7.02
N THR A 17 20.36 -18.12 6.71
CA THR A 17 19.35 -17.56 5.83
C THR A 17 18.89 -16.29 6.54
N ALA A 18 19.45 -15.14 6.16
CA ALA A 18 18.85 -13.87 6.49
C ALA A 18 17.44 -13.93 5.90
N GLU A 19 16.44 -14.03 6.76
CA GLU A 19 15.06 -13.91 6.31
C GLU A 19 14.92 -12.52 5.71
N ALA A 20 14.75 -12.47 4.39
CA ALA A 20 14.45 -11.23 3.71
C ALA A 20 13.02 -10.85 4.09
N GLN A 21 12.93 -9.80 4.91
CA GLN A 21 11.68 -9.21 5.36
C GLN A 21 11.60 -7.83 4.73
N ASP A 22 10.71 -7.65 3.75
CA ASP A 22 10.65 -6.41 2.97
C ASP A 22 9.76 -5.35 3.61
N LEU A 23 8.82 -5.79 4.43
CA LEU A 23 7.87 -4.95 5.15
C LEU A 23 8.23 -4.86 6.63
N ASN A 24 7.88 -3.72 7.22
CA ASN A 24 7.76 -3.55 8.67
C ASN A 24 6.27 -3.36 9.01
N ALA A 25 5.49 -4.43 8.84
CA ALA A 25 4.05 -4.43 9.01
C ALA A 25 3.65 -4.51 10.48
N ARG A 26 2.94 -3.49 10.95
CA ARG A 26 2.21 -3.51 12.22
C ARG A 26 0.80 -4.01 11.95
N VAL A 27 0.37 -5.02 12.70
CA VAL A 27 -0.97 -5.61 12.54
C VAL A 27 -1.75 -5.48 13.82
N GLN A 28 -2.99 -5.01 13.71
CA GLN A 28 -3.94 -4.94 14.81
C GLN A 28 -5.27 -5.58 14.41
N VAL A 29 -5.78 -6.49 15.23
CA VAL A 29 -7.11 -7.08 15.05
C VAL A 29 -8.04 -6.54 16.13
N LEU A 30 -9.04 -5.78 15.70
CA LEU A 30 -10.07 -5.17 16.53
C LEU A 30 -11.38 -5.94 16.36
N SER A 31 -12.10 -6.21 17.45
CA SER A 31 -13.41 -6.88 17.43
C SER A 31 -14.43 -6.18 18.33
N PRO A 32 -14.66 -4.86 18.19
CA PRO A 32 -15.47 -4.08 19.13
C PRO A 32 -16.95 -4.49 19.15
N LYS A 33 -17.45 -5.08 18.07
CA LYS A 33 -18.85 -5.52 17.93
C LYS A 33 -19.06 -6.99 18.31
N ILE A 34 -18.00 -7.74 18.58
CA ILE A 34 -18.08 -9.17 18.86
C ILE A 34 -18.12 -9.38 20.38
N ALA A 35 -19.31 -9.70 20.90
CA ALA A 35 -19.50 -10.03 22.31
C ALA A 35 -19.07 -11.48 22.59
N THR A 36 -17.80 -11.68 22.91
CA THR A 36 -17.26 -12.98 23.32
C THR A 36 -16.29 -12.85 24.48
N THR A 37 -16.27 -13.86 25.35
CA THR A 37 -15.33 -13.99 26.47
C THR A 37 -13.98 -14.53 26.01
N ASN A 38 -13.96 -15.40 25.00
CA ASN A 38 -12.72 -15.96 24.46
C ASN A 38 -12.23 -15.14 23.27
N LYS A 39 -11.22 -14.30 23.51
CA LYS A 39 -10.58 -13.47 22.48
C LYS A 39 -9.28 -14.06 21.91
N ARG A 40 -8.94 -15.30 22.28
CA ARG A 40 -7.66 -15.93 21.90
C ARG A 40 -7.50 -16.05 20.39
N ILE A 41 -8.58 -16.41 19.68
CA ILE A 41 -8.58 -16.53 18.22
C ILE A 41 -8.18 -15.23 17.51
N PHE A 42 -8.60 -14.05 18.02
CA PHE A 42 -8.21 -12.76 17.45
C PHE A 42 -6.73 -12.44 17.66
N ALA A 43 -6.18 -12.81 18.82
CA ALA A 43 -4.75 -12.65 19.10
C ALA A 43 -3.90 -13.61 18.25
N SER A 44 -4.38 -14.85 18.04
CA SER A 44 -3.78 -15.81 17.12
C SER A 44 -3.79 -15.29 15.68
N LEU A 45 -4.94 -14.82 15.20
CA LEU A 45 -5.10 -14.23 13.87
C LEU A 45 -4.15 -13.04 13.67
N GLN A 46 -4.09 -12.12 14.64
CA GLN A 46 -3.18 -10.98 14.58
C GLN A 46 -1.72 -11.41 14.44
N THR A 47 -1.32 -12.45 15.19
CA THR A 47 0.04 -12.99 15.14
C THR A 47 0.32 -13.63 13.80
N ALA A 48 -0.58 -14.47 13.30
CA ALA A 48 -0.46 -15.14 12.01
C ALA A 48 -0.39 -14.15 10.83
N MET A 49 -1.23 -13.10 10.83
CA MET A 49 -1.18 -12.03 9.83
C MET A 49 0.16 -11.27 9.86
N ARG A 50 0.65 -10.96 11.06
CA ARG A 50 1.94 -10.25 11.24
C ARG A 50 3.11 -11.10 10.75
N GLU A 51 3.12 -12.39 11.10
CA GLU A 51 4.15 -13.34 10.66
C GLU A 51 4.11 -13.55 9.15
N PHE A 52 2.92 -13.64 8.56
CA PHE A 52 2.77 -13.74 7.11
C PHE A 52 3.35 -12.53 6.36
N LEU A 53 3.02 -11.32 6.79
CA LEU A 53 3.45 -10.08 6.13
C LEU A 53 4.95 -9.83 6.32
N ASN A 54 5.47 -10.04 7.52
CA ASN A 54 6.87 -9.73 7.85
C ASN A 54 7.83 -10.90 7.58
N GLY A 55 7.37 -12.15 7.57
CA GLY A 55 8.21 -13.34 7.37
C GLY A 55 8.41 -13.73 5.91
N ARG A 56 7.89 -12.93 4.96
CA ARG A 56 7.96 -13.24 3.52
C ARG A 56 8.72 -12.16 2.76
N LYS A 57 9.46 -12.63 1.75
CA LYS A 57 10.06 -11.80 0.71
C LYS A 57 9.03 -11.48 -0.38
N TRP A 58 8.73 -10.20 -0.56
CA TRP A 58 7.79 -9.63 -1.51
C TRP A 58 8.47 -8.98 -2.73
N SER A 59 9.69 -8.47 -2.52
CA SER A 59 10.58 -7.85 -3.51
C SER A 59 11.57 -8.86 -4.09
N ALA A 60 12.11 -8.60 -5.27
CA ALA A 60 13.29 -9.33 -5.74
C ALA A 60 14.58 -8.81 -5.08
N ASP A 61 14.60 -7.53 -4.75
CA ASP A 61 15.76 -6.84 -4.20
C ASP A 61 16.07 -7.31 -2.77
N ASN A 62 17.28 -7.00 -2.30
CA ASN A 62 17.67 -7.29 -0.93
C ASN A 62 17.49 -6.03 -0.08
N ILE A 63 16.32 -5.90 0.55
CA ILE A 63 15.96 -4.75 1.38
C ILE A 63 16.70 -4.83 2.71
N GLN A 64 17.47 -3.79 3.04
CA GLN A 64 18.14 -3.72 4.34
C GLN A 64 17.15 -3.51 5.47
N PRO A 65 17.47 -3.88 6.73
CA PRO A 65 16.58 -3.65 7.87
C PRO A 65 16.12 -2.20 8.03
N SER A 66 16.94 -1.21 7.63
CA SER A 66 16.62 0.21 7.65
C SER A 66 15.77 0.69 6.46
N GLU A 67 15.66 -0.13 5.41
CA GLU A 67 14.93 0.17 4.17
C GLU A 67 13.56 -0.53 4.14
N LYS A 68 13.22 -1.30 5.18
CA LYS A 68 11.92 -1.94 5.30
C LYS A 68 10.80 -0.91 5.21
N ILE A 69 9.77 -1.22 4.44
CA ILE A 69 8.65 -0.30 4.22
C ILE A 69 7.72 -0.35 5.45
N ASP A 70 7.59 0.78 6.15
CA ASP A 70 6.67 0.92 7.27
C ASP A 70 5.21 0.90 6.80
N CYS A 71 4.44 -0.05 7.32
CA CYS A 71 3.04 -0.19 7.00
C CYS A 71 2.19 -0.68 8.18
N ASN A 72 0.89 -0.40 8.11
CA ASN A 72 -0.07 -0.71 9.16
C ASN A 72 -1.30 -1.39 8.56
N PHE A 73 -1.72 -2.49 9.18
CA PHE A 73 -2.88 -3.28 8.82
C PHE A 73 -3.79 -3.36 10.04
N ILE A 74 -4.93 -2.66 10.00
CA ILE A 74 -5.94 -2.70 11.06
C ILE A 74 -7.15 -3.44 10.53
N LEU A 75 -7.32 -4.68 10.99
CA LEU A 75 -8.53 -5.47 10.73
C LEU A 75 -9.57 -5.17 11.80
N THR A 76 -10.72 -4.67 11.41
CA THR A 76 -11.90 -4.57 12.29
C THR A 76 -12.88 -5.67 11.94
N VAL A 77 -12.96 -6.70 12.79
CA VAL A 77 -13.93 -7.79 12.67
C VAL A 77 -15.32 -7.27 13.00
N THR A 78 -16.22 -7.39 12.02
CA THR A 78 -17.61 -6.95 12.10
C THR A 78 -18.56 -8.08 12.41
N SER A 79 -18.25 -9.32 11.97
CA SER A 79 -18.98 -10.54 12.31
C SER A 79 -18.03 -11.74 12.47
N TRP A 80 -18.45 -12.72 13.27
CA TRP A 80 -17.77 -14.00 13.45
C TRP A 80 -18.82 -15.06 13.79
N ASP A 81 -18.71 -16.24 13.19
CA ASP A 81 -19.65 -17.37 13.38
C ASP A 81 -19.39 -18.20 14.64
N ASN A 82 -18.49 -17.76 15.53
CA ASN A 82 -17.94 -18.54 16.64
C ASN A 82 -17.19 -19.81 16.21
N GLY A 83 -16.86 -19.93 14.93
CA GLY A 83 -16.06 -20.99 14.31
C GLY A 83 -14.91 -20.39 13.54
N THR A 84 -14.88 -20.61 12.23
CA THR A 84 -13.75 -20.22 11.36
C THR A 84 -14.08 -19.07 10.41
N SER A 85 -15.33 -18.62 10.31
CA SER A 85 -15.74 -17.63 9.30
C SER A 85 -15.84 -16.23 9.89
N PHE A 86 -15.18 -15.27 9.24
CA PHE A 86 -15.10 -13.89 9.67
C PHE A 86 -15.52 -12.95 8.54
N SER A 87 -16.16 -11.84 8.93
CA SER A 87 -16.29 -10.66 8.09
C SER A 87 -15.67 -9.45 8.78
N GLY A 88 -15.09 -8.55 8.02
CA GLY A 88 -14.50 -7.35 8.56
C GLY A 88 -14.21 -6.27 7.52
N GLU A 89 -13.66 -5.18 8.04
CA GLU A 89 -13.06 -4.11 7.23
C GLU A 89 -11.56 -4.06 7.51
N LEU A 90 -10.74 -3.97 6.46
CA LEU A 90 -9.29 -3.89 6.56
C LEU A 90 -8.81 -2.51 6.14
N GLN A 91 -8.22 -1.78 7.09
CA GLN A 91 -7.51 -0.54 6.80
C GLN A 91 -6.03 -0.85 6.57
N VAL A 92 -5.50 -0.42 5.43
CA VAL A 92 -4.09 -0.58 5.08
C VAL A 92 -3.48 0.78 4.79
N GLN A 93 -2.35 1.06 5.42
CA GLN A 93 -1.60 2.30 5.21
C GLN A 93 -0.11 2.01 5.09
N SER A 94 0.60 2.76 4.26
CA SER A 94 2.07 2.77 4.24
C SER A 94 2.62 4.19 4.18
N THR A 95 3.85 4.33 4.66
CA THR A 95 4.57 5.60 4.68
C THR A 95 5.99 5.40 4.18
N ARG A 96 6.59 6.44 3.59
CA ARG A 96 8.03 6.51 3.33
C ARG A 96 8.66 7.68 4.08
N PRO A 97 9.93 7.59 4.48
CA PRO A 97 10.68 8.75 4.95
C PRO A 97 10.88 9.75 3.79
N VAL A 98 10.85 11.05 4.11
CA VAL A 98 11.26 12.10 3.17
C VAL A 98 12.76 12.33 3.31
N TYR A 99 13.49 12.38 2.20
CA TYR A 99 14.94 12.49 2.21
C TYR A 99 15.41 13.74 2.99
N ASN A 100 16.40 13.58 3.86
CA ASN A 100 16.94 14.61 4.75
C ASN A 100 15.92 15.31 5.67
N ALA A 101 14.74 14.73 5.88
CA ALA A 101 13.71 15.26 6.76
C ALA A 101 13.38 14.30 7.92
N ALA A 102 12.92 14.85 9.03
CA ALA A 102 12.55 14.07 10.22
C ALA A 102 11.10 13.53 10.19
N TYR A 103 10.39 13.68 9.07
CA TYR A 103 8.99 13.26 8.95
C TYR A 103 8.80 12.24 7.82
N ASN A 104 7.78 11.40 8.00
CA ASN A 104 7.34 10.43 7.01
C ASN A 104 6.13 10.98 6.25
N THR A 105 6.03 10.62 4.98
CA THR A 105 4.91 10.97 4.11
C THR A 105 4.05 9.74 3.82
N PRO A 106 2.70 9.85 3.91
CA PRO A 106 1.81 8.74 3.57
C PRO A 106 1.86 8.43 2.07
N LEU A 107 2.07 7.18 1.70
CA LEU A 107 2.11 6.74 0.29
C LEU A 107 0.80 6.10 -0.15
N PHE A 108 0.31 5.17 0.67
CA PHE A 108 -0.85 4.35 0.37
C PHE A 108 -1.80 4.39 1.56
N SER A 109 -3.10 4.50 1.30
CA SER A 109 -4.14 4.43 2.32
C SER A 109 -5.43 3.93 1.70
N ILE A 110 -6.00 2.85 2.24
CA ILE A 110 -7.28 2.31 1.80
C ILE A 110 -8.05 1.73 2.99
N ASN A 111 -9.38 1.83 2.93
CA ASN A 111 -10.28 1.05 3.77
C ASN A 111 -11.05 0.06 2.90
N ASP A 112 -10.68 -1.21 2.98
CA ASP A 112 -11.33 -2.31 2.28
C ASP A 112 -12.47 -2.87 3.12
N ARG A 113 -13.71 -2.65 2.67
CA ARG A 113 -14.91 -3.10 3.39
C ARG A 113 -15.39 -4.49 2.99
N ASP A 114 -14.82 -5.06 1.93
CA ASP A 114 -15.22 -6.36 1.39
C ASP A 114 -14.17 -7.41 1.78
N PHE A 115 -14.02 -7.65 3.10
CA PHE A 115 -13.05 -8.60 3.65
C PHE A 115 -13.68 -9.70 4.49
N ASP A 116 -14.23 -10.68 3.78
CA ASP A 116 -14.68 -11.95 4.36
C ASP A 116 -13.59 -13.00 4.21
N PHE A 117 -13.34 -13.81 5.23
CA PHE A 117 -12.31 -14.84 5.18
C PHE A 117 -12.55 -15.97 6.18
N THR A 118 -11.81 -17.06 6.01
CA THR A 118 -11.77 -18.17 6.95
C THR A 118 -10.42 -18.25 7.65
N TYR A 119 -10.42 -18.58 8.94
CA TYR A 119 -9.21 -18.81 9.73
C TYR A 119 -9.47 -19.79 10.87
N THR A 120 -8.56 -20.76 11.06
CA THR A 120 -8.58 -21.67 12.19
C THR A 120 -7.55 -21.22 13.24
N GLU A 121 -7.91 -21.23 14.52
CA GLU A 121 -6.99 -20.85 15.59
C GLU A 121 -5.71 -21.70 15.57
N GLY A 122 -4.55 -21.04 15.61
CA GLY A 122 -3.23 -21.70 15.54
C GLY A 122 -2.76 -22.06 14.14
N GLU A 123 -3.57 -21.84 13.10
CA GLU A 123 -3.17 -22.09 11.70
C GLU A 123 -2.21 -21.00 11.20
N THR A 124 -1.19 -21.40 10.46
CA THR A 124 -0.31 -20.50 9.72
C THR A 124 -0.95 -20.11 8.40
N ILE A 125 -0.67 -18.89 7.93
CA ILE A 125 -1.28 -18.42 6.68
C ILE A 125 -0.37 -18.79 5.50
N ASP A 126 -0.86 -19.65 4.62
CA ASP A 126 -0.15 -20.06 3.41
C ASP A 126 -0.58 -19.26 2.17
N PHE A 127 0.39 -19.00 1.29
CA PHE A 127 0.17 -18.27 0.04
C PHE A 127 1.02 -18.80 -1.12
N ASN A 128 0.37 -18.93 -2.28
CA ASN A 128 0.94 -19.32 -3.55
C ASN A 128 0.59 -18.27 -4.63
N ASN A 129 1.59 -17.87 -5.42
CA ASN A 129 1.43 -16.90 -6.51
C ASN A 129 0.66 -17.45 -7.72
N GLN A 130 0.50 -18.77 -7.85
CA GLN A 130 -0.10 -19.41 -9.02
C GLN A 130 -1.58 -19.73 -8.85
N ASN A 131 -2.03 -19.96 -7.63
CA ASN A 131 -3.38 -20.46 -7.36
C ASN A 131 -4.00 -19.74 -6.16
N PHE A 132 -5.31 -19.53 -6.22
CA PHE A 132 -6.06 -19.05 -5.07
C PHE A 132 -6.13 -20.15 -4.00
N GLN A 133 -5.65 -19.86 -2.80
CA GLN A 133 -5.69 -20.77 -1.65
C GLN A 133 -6.70 -20.32 -0.60
N SER A 134 -6.59 -19.07 -0.14
CA SER A 134 -7.52 -18.49 0.84
C SER A 134 -7.68 -17.00 0.58
N ASN A 135 -8.84 -16.44 0.96
CA ASN A 135 -9.05 -15.01 0.81
C ASN A 135 -8.18 -14.18 1.77
N LEU A 136 -7.95 -14.68 2.98
CA LEU A 136 -7.08 -14.04 3.97
C LEU A 136 -5.67 -13.83 3.40
N SER A 137 -5.08 -14.89 2.85
CA SER A 137 -3.73 -14.80 2.28
C SER A 137 -3.68 -13.99 0.99
N SER A 138 -4.67 -14.12 0.10
CA SER A 138 -4.75 -13.32 -1.13
C SER A 138 -4.92 -11.83 -0.87
N VAL A 139 -5.77 -11.41 0.08
CA VAL A 139 -5.95 -9.98 0.42
C VAL A 139 -4.65 -9.39 0.99
N MET A 140 -4.00 -10.08 1.91
CA MET A 140 -2.74 -9.61 2.48
C MET A 140 -1.63 -9.53 1.43
N ALA A 141 -1.49 -10.55 0.57
CA ALA A 141 -0.51 -10.55 -0.50
C ALA A 141 -0.77 -9.43 -1.52
N PHE A 142 -2.03 -9.22 -1.91
CA PHE A 142 -2.42 -8.11 -2.77
C PHE A 142 -1.95 -6.77 -2.20
N TYR A 143 -2.26 -6.48 -0.94
CA TYR A 143 -1.87 -5.21 -0.32
C TYR A 143 -0.37 -5.09 -0.07
N ALA A 144 0.34 -6.17 0.23
CA ALA A 144 1.79 -6.17 0.27
C ALA A 144 2.38 -5.73 -1.08
N TYR A 145 1.93 -6.33 -2.19
CA TYR A 145 2.39 -5.93 -3.52
C TYR A 145 2.00 -4.50 -3.89
N MET A 146 0.80 -4.03 -3.53
CA MET A 146 0.42 -2.64 -3.75
C MET A 146 1.35 -1.68 -2.97
N ILE A 147 1.64 -1.97 -1.70
CA ILE A 147 2.56 -1.16 -0.90
C ILE A 147 3.93 -1.06 -1.57
N LEU A 148 4.51 -2.19 -1.98
CA LEU A 148 5.80 -2.19 -2.71
C LEU A 148 5.71 -1.38 -4.01
N ALA A 149 4.63 -1.54 -4.77
CA ALA A 149 4.47 -0.87 -6.04
C ALA A 149 4.44 0.67 -5.90
N PHE A 150 3.67 1.18 -4.94
CA PHE A 150 3.63 2.61 -4.64
C PHE A 150 4.96 3.15 -4.10
N ASP A 151 5.64 2.36 -3.26
CA ASP A 151 6.95 2.71 -2.74
C ASP A 151 7.98 2.87 -3.86
N TYR A 152 8.12 1.86 -4.72
CA TYR A 152 9.08 1.90 -5.83
C TYR A 152 8.77 2.99 -6.87
N ASP A 153 7.49 3.24 -7.18
CA ASP A 153 7.09 4.34 -8.05
C ASP A 153 7.44 5.72 -7.46
N SER A 154 7.51 5.84 -6.13
CA SER A 154 7.88 7.10 -5.46
C SER A 154 9.38 7.40 -5.59
N PHE A 155 10.23 6.37 -5.72
CA PHE A 155 11.68 6.51 -5.84
C PHE A 155 12.18 6.51 -7.29
N SER A 156 11.48 5.82 -8.18
CA SER A 156 11.84 5.70 -9.60
C SER A 156 10.62 5.68 -10.49
N ARG A 157 10.70 6.35 -11.65
CA ARG A 157 9.62 6.34 -12.64
C ARG A 157 9.29 4.90 -13.02
N TYR A 158 8.06 4.49 -12.73
CA TYR A 158 7.52 3.16 -13.02
C TYR A 158 8.22 1.99 -12.32
N GLY A 159 8.99 2.26 -11.26
CA GLY A 159 9.69 1.23 -10.49
C GLY A 159 8.74 0.18 -9.91
N GLY A 160 7.49 0.54 -9.63
CA GLY A 160 6.47 -0.34 -9.07
C GLY A 160 5.85 -1.34 -10.04
N THR A 161 6.17 -1.26 -11.34
CA THR A 161 5.52 -2.08 -12.39
C THR A 161 5.56 -3.59 -12.12
N PRO A 162 6.69 -4.19 -11.69
CA PRO A 162 6.72 -5.61 -11.36
C PRO A 162 5.76 -5.99 -10.24
N TYR A 163 5.58 -5.13 -9.25
CA TYR A 163 4.72 -5.39 -8.10
C TYR A 163 3.24 -5.16 -8.42
N TYR A 164 2.90 -4.18 -9.26
CA TYR A 164 1.53 -4.09 -9.80
C TYR A 164 1.16 -5.33 -10.63
N ALA A 165 2.11 -5.90 -11.39
CA ALA A 165 1.87 -7.14 -12.12
C ALA A 165 1.63 -8.32 -11.16
N ASN A 166 2.40 -8.44 -10.08
CA ASN A 166 2.16 -9.45 -9.04
C ASN A 166 0.78 -9.27 -8.39
N ALA A 167 0.40 -8.04 -8.04
CA ALA A 167 -0.94 -7.74 -7.51
C ALA A 167 -2.04 -8.11 -8.50
N GLN A 168 -1.83 -7.87 -9.80
CA GLN A 168 -2.76 -8.28 -10.85
C GLN A 168 -2.89 -9.80 -10.94
N THR A 169 -1.80 -10.55 -10.82
CA THR A 169 -1.85 -12.02 -10.73
C THR A 169 -2.70 -12.49 -9.55
N VAL A 170 -2.56 -11.86 -8.37
CA VAL A 170 -3.41 -12.18 -7.21
C VAL A 170 -4.90 -11.96 -7.52
N VAL A 171 -5.25 -10.84 -8.16
CA VAL A 171 -6.63 -10.56 -8.58
C VAL A 171 -7.14 -11.63 -9.55
N ILE A 172 -6.37 -11.96 -10.59
CA ILE A 172 -6.75 -12.97 -11.59
C ILE A 172 -7.03 -14.32 -10.93
N ASN A 173 -6.15 -14.76 -10.02
CA ASN A 173 -6.33 -16.03 -9.32
C ASN A 173 -7.60 -16.01 -8.45
N ALA A 174 -7.84 -14.90 -7.74
CA ALA A 174 -8.97 -14.76 -6.81
C ALA A 174 -10.33 -14.55 -7.50
N GLN A 175 -10.37 -14.22 -8.79
CA GLN A 175 -11.62 -14.02 -9.53
C GLN A 175 -12.50 -15.27 -9.62
N SER A 176 -11.91 -16.47 -9.51
CA SER A 176 -12.65 -17.74 -9.45
C SER A 176 -13.38 -17.96 -8.11
N SER A 177 -13.00 -17.22 -7.07
CA SER A 177 -13.59 -17.36 -5.74
C SER A 177 -14.98 -16.71 -5.63
N SER A 178 -15.73 -17.07 -4.59
CA SER A 178 -17.02 -16.44 -4.27
C SER A 178 -16.87 -15.12 -3.49
N TYR A 179 -15.66 -14.78 -3.03
CA TYR A 179 -15.41 -13.58 -2.24
C TYR A 179 -15.55 -12.32 -3.09
N ARG A 180 -16.14 -11.27 -2.50
CA ARG A 180 -16.33 -9.96 -3.13
C ARG A 180 -15.03 -9.16 -3.13
N GLY A 181 -14.92 -8.22 -4.07
CA GLY A 181 -13.83 -7.27 -4.19
C GLY A 181 -12.80 -7.63 -5.26
N TRP A 182 -12.89 -8.84 -5.83
CA TRP A 182 -12.00 -9.34 -6.87
C TRP A 182 -12.56 -9.19 -8.29
N LYS A 183 -13.84 -8.80 -8.43
CA LYS A 183 -14.52 -8.70 -9.73
C LYS A 183 -14.99 -7.27 -10.00
N ALA A 184 -15.00 -6.90 -11.28
CA ALA A 184 -15.40 -5.56 -11.73
C ALA A 184 -16.83 -5.19 -11.31
N PHE A 185 -17.72 -6.17 -11.22
CA PHE A 185 -19.15 -5.98 -10.94
C PHE A 185 -19.51 -6.05 -9.45
N ASP A 186 -18.55 -6.33 -8.55
CA ASP A 186 -18.84 -6.40 -7.11
C ASP A 186 -19.19 -5.03 -6.52
N ASN A 187 -18.44 -4.00 -6.95
CA ASN A 187 -18.65 -2.59 -6.65
C ASN A 187 -17.78 -1.71 -7.61
N ASN A 188 -17.90 -0.39 -7.52
CA ASN A 188 -17.11 0.56 -8.33
C ASN A 188 -15.76 0.97 -7.71
N THR A 189 -15.41 0.45 -6.53
CA THR A 189 -14.19 0.77 -5.78
C THR A 189 -13.75 -0.44 -4.96
N ASN A 190 -12.88 -1.26 -5.55
CA ASN A 190 -12.39 -2.49 -4.95
C ASN A 190 -10.97 -2.83 -5.42
N ARG A 191 -10.45 -3.98 -4.94
CA ARG A 191 -9.13 -4.50 -5.29
C ARG A 191 -8.98 -4.73 -6.80
N TYR A 192 -10.03 -5.19 -7.48
CA TYR A 192 -10.04 -5.29 -8.95
C TYR A 192 -9.80 -3.93 -9.63
N TRP A 193 -10.59 -2.91 -9.29
CA TRP A 193 -10.46 -1.59 -9.91
C TRP A 193 -9.15 -0.91 -9.57
N LEU A 194 -8.62 -1.12 -8.36
CA LEU A 194 -7.30 -0.63 -7.99
C LEU A 194 -6.21 -1.27 -8.87
N SER A 195 -6.21 -2.60 -9.02
CA SER A 195 -5.27 -3.32 -9.88
C SER A 195 -5.38 -2.90 -11.34
N GLU A 196 -6.60 -2.80 -11.86
CA GLU A 196 -6.87 -2.37 -13.24
C GLU A 196 -6.35 -0.95 -13.48
N ASN A 197 -6.69 0.00 -12.60
CA ASN A 197 -6.27 1.38 -12.75
C ASN A 197 -4.75 1.54 -12.72
N THR A 198 -4.03 0.81 -11.86
CA THR A 198 -2.56 0.91 -11.78
C THR A 198 -1.83 0.36 -13.01
N MET A 199 -2.45 -0.55 -13.75
CA MET A 199 -1.90 -1.16 -14.97
C MET A 199 -2.40 -0.50 -16.25
N ASN A 200 -3.49 0.26 -16.18
CA ASN A 200 -4.09 0.90 -17.35
C ASN A 200 -3.30 2.16 -17.75
N LYS A 201 -2.99 2.26 -19.05
CA LYS A 201 -2.24 3.38 -19.66
C LYS A 201 -2.88 4.74 -19.39
N THR A 202 -4.20 4.78 -19.21
CA THR A 202 -4.94 5.99 -18.83
C THR A 202 -4.38 6.65 -17.57
N TYR A 203 -3.91 5.88 -16.59
CA TYR A 203 -3.45 6.40 -15.31
C TYR A 203 -1.92 6.44 -15.18
N ILE A 204 -1.18 6.14 -16.26
CA ILE A 204 0.28 6.34 -16.32
C ILE A 204 0.69 7.75 -15.86
N PRO A 205 0.00 8.84 -16.27
CA PRO A 205 0.34 10.18 -15.79
C PRO A 205 0.30 10.32 -14.25
N LEU A 206 -0.58 9.58 -13.56
CA LEU A 206 -0.61 9.61 -12.09
C LEU A 206 0.62 8.95 -11.48
N ARG A 207 1.13 7.88 -12.11
CA ARG A 207 2.36 7.21 -11.66
C ARG A 207 3.59 8.11 -11.86
N GLU A 208 3.65 8.84 -12.97
CA GLU A 208 4.68 9.88 -13.16
C GLU A 208 4.55 11.02 -12.16
N PHE A 209 3.31 11.41 -11.86
CA PHE A 209 3.02 12.40 -10.82
C PHE A 209 3.54 11.92 -9.45
N LEU A 210 3.34 10.64 -9.08
CA LEU A 210 3.87 10.09 -7.82
C LEU A 210 5.39 10.25 -7.73
N TYR A 211 6.14 9.88 -8.77
CA TYR A 211 7.59 10.10 -8.80
C TYR A 211 7.95 11.59 -8.63
N THR A 212 7.31 12.46 -9.42
CA THR A 212 7.58 13.90 -9.39
C THR A 212 7.28 14.50 -8.02
N TYR A 213 6.16 14.11 -7.42
CA TYR A 213 5.71 14.57 -6.12
C TYR A 213 6.71 14.22 -5.02
N HIS A 214 7.17 12.97 -4.97
CA HIS A 214 8.04 12.48 -3.92
C HIS A 214 9.51 12.84 -4.18
N ARG A 215 10.05 12.42 -5.33
CA ARG A 215 11.48 12.51 -5.60
C ARG A 215 11.95 13.90 -6.02
N LEU A 216 11.15 14.60 -6.83
CA LEU A 216 11.48 15.95 -7.32
C LEU A 216 10.82 17.08 -6.50
N GLY A 217 9.83 16.72 -5.68
CA GLY A 217 9.15 17.60 -4.75
C GLY A 217 9.67 17.41 -3.33
N LEU A 218 9.06 16.50 -2.58
CA LEU A 218 9.31 16.33 -1.14
C LEU A 218 10.79 16.14 -0.80
N ASP A 219 11.51 15.27 -1.51
CA ASP A 219 12.90 14.94 -1.24
C ASP A 219 13.87 16.10 -1.53
N LEU A 220 13.46 17.08 -2.36
CA LEU A 220 14.23 18.29 -2.65
C LEU A 220 13.78 19.49 -1.81
N MET A 221 12.75 19.33 -0.99
CA MET A 221 12.15 20.45 -0.24
C MET A 221 13.10 21.02 0.81
N VAL A 222 13.98 20.19 1.39
CA VAL A 222 15.00 20.63 2.37
C VAL A 222 16.09 21.46 1.69
N GLU A 223 16.49 21.09 0.47
CA GLU A 223 17.53 21.78 -0.28
C GLU A 223 17.01 23.08 -0.91
N ASN A 224 15.84 23.03 -1.57
CA ASN A 224 15.21 24.19 -2.17
C ASN A 224 13.68 24.07 -2.21
N ALA A 225 13.04 24.59 -1.17
CA ALA A 225 11.59 24.53 -1.00
C ALA A 225 10.78 25.25 -2.10
N ALA A 226 11.34 26.28 -2.74
CA ALA A 226 10.66 27.01 -3.81
C ALA A 226 10.62 26.18 -5.10
N ASN A 227 11.77 25.63 -5.50
CA ASN A 227 11.88 24.78 -6.70
C ASN A 227 11.11 23.46 -6.52
N ALA A 228 11.23 22.80 -5.36
CA ALA A 228 10.50 21.58 -5.04
C ALA A 228 8.97 21.77 -5.14
N ARG A 229 8.46 22.83 -4.53
CA ARG A 229 7.04 23.18 -4.59
C ARG A 229 6.58 23.53 -6.00
N LYS A 230 7.42 24.24 -6.77
CA LYS A 230 7.14 24.53 -8.17
C LYS A 230 7.05 23.25 -9.00
N ALA A 231 7.94 22.27 -8.78
CA ALA A 231 7.87 20.97 -9.47
C ALA A 231 6.54 20.25 -9.20
N ILE A 232 6.06 20.26 -7.95
CA ILE A 232 4.75 19.70 -7.58
C ILE A 232 3.63 20.49 -8.27
N PHE A 233 3.69 21.82 -8.22
CA PHE A 233 2.68 22.71 -8.80
C PHE A 233 2.51 22.49 -10.31
N ASP A 234 3.63 22.44 -11.05
CA ASP A 234 3.63 22.28 -12.50
C ASP A 234 3.02 20.93 -12.92
N ALA A 235 3.08 19.92 -12.04
CA ALA A 235 2.50 18.60 -12.26
C ALA A 235 1.01 18.49 -11.88
N LEU A 236 0.47 19.42 -11.06
CA LEU A 236 -0.94 19.37 -10.59
C LEU A 236 -2.00 19.25 -11.69
N PRO A 237 -1.87 19.88 -12.88
CA PRO A 237 -2.88 19.77 -13.94
C PRO A 237 -3.19 18.32 -14.37
N VAL A 238 -2.27 17.38 -14.17
CA VAL A 238 -2.50 15.95 -14.41
C VAL A 238 -3.70 15.43 -13.62
N LEU A 239 -3.91 15.93 -12.39
CA LEU A 239 -4.97 15.46 -11.52
C LEU A 239 -6.36 15.80 -12.08
N THR A 240 -6.54 16.99 -12.65
CA THR A 240 -7.82 17.37 -13.29
C THR A 240 -8.03 16.66 -14.62
N GLN A 241 -6.95 16.36 -15.36
CA GLN A 241 -7.04 15.56 -16.58
C GLN A 241 -7.57 14.16 -16.28
N LEU A 242 -7.06 13.51 -15.23
CA LEU A 242 -7.46 12.15 -14.87
C LEU A 242 -8.91 12.09 -14.35
N ASP A 243 -9.33 13.06 -13.55
CA ASP A 243 -10.71 13.14 -13.06
C ASP A 243 -11.72 13.24 -14.23
N ARG A 244 -11.39 14.01 -15.28
CA ARG A 244 -12.23 14.11 -16.49
C ARG A 244 -12.36 12.80 -17.27
N VAL A 245 -11.38 11.90 -17.19
CA VAL A 245 -11.45 10.61 -17.89
C VAL A 245 -12.45 9.69 -17.20
N ARG A 246 -12.38 9.60 -15.87
CA ARG A 246 -13.33 8.81 -15.08
C ARG A 246 -13.45 9.38 -13.67
N VAL A 247 -14.50 10.16 -13.45
CA VAL A 247 -14.85 10.68 -12.13
C VAL A 247 -15.04 9.51 -11.16
N GLY A 248 -14.39 9.61 -9.99
CA GLY A 248 -14.47 8.58 -8.95
C GLY A 248 -13.69 7.28 -9.26
N ALA A 249 -12.73 7.32 -10.18
CA ALA A 249 -11.79 6.22 -10.35
C ALA A 249 -11.05 5.92 -9.03
N THR A 250 -10.76 4.63 -8.78
CA THR A 250 -10.22 4.16 -7.50
C THR A 250 -8.82 4.74 -7.24
N LEU A 251 -7.95 4.74 -8.25
CA LEU A 251 -6.57 5.17 -8.08
C LEU A 251 -6.41 6.68 -7.77
N PRO A 252 -7.03 7.62 -8.53
CA PRO A 252 -7.02 9.04 -8.16
C PRO A 252 -7.63 9.32 -6.78
N THR A 253 -8.74 8.65 -6.44
CA THR A 253 -9.38 8.79 -5.13
C THR A 253 -8.44 8.38 -3.99
N LEU A 254 -7.72 7.27 -4.18
CA LEU A 254 -6.74 6.77 -3.21
C LEU A 254 -5.54 7.72 -3.06
N PHE A 255 -5.07 8.30 -4.17
CA PHE A 255 -4.04 9.34 -4.14
C PHE A 255 -4.47 10.52 -3.26
N PHE A 256 -5.67 11.07 -3.48
CA PHE A 256 -6.17 12.19 -2.69
C PHE A 256 -6.37 11.83 -1.22
N LEU A 257 -6.82 10.61 -0.92
CA LEU A 257 -6.96 10.13 0.45
C LEU A 257 -5.62 10.20 1.22
N ALA A 258 -4.51 9.84 0.57
CA ALA A 258 -3.18 9.94 1.16
C ALA A 258 -2.64 11.38 1.17
N LYS A 259 -2.89 12.17 0.11
CA LYS A 259 -2.11 13.40 -0.16
C LYS A 259 -2.82 14.72 0.06
N ARG A 260 -4.15 14.78 0.16
CA ARG A 260 -4.91 16.05 0.23
C ARG A 260 -4.43 16.99 1.34
N SER A 261 -4.17 16.48 2.54
CA SER A 261 -3.71 17.28 3.68
C SER A 261 -2.26 17.74 3.51
N GLU A 262 -1.42 16.91 2.91
CA GLU A 262 -0.02 17.25 2.59
C GLU A 262 0.05 18.30 1.48
N LEU A 263 -0.78 18.19 0.44
CA LEU A 263 -0.94 19.20 -0.62
C LEU A 263 -1.33 20.57 -0.04
N VAL A 264 -2.32 20.62 0.85
CA VAL A 264 -2.70 21.87 1.53
C VAL A 264 -1.53 22.42 2.36
N SER A 265 -0.85 21.56 3.12
CA SER A 265 0.29 21.96 3.95
C SER A 265 1.46 22.49 3.13
N ILE A 266 1.72 21.88 1.97
CA ILE A 266 2.66 22.39 0.99
C ILE A 266 2.16 23.75 0.54
N PHE A 267 1.06 23.85 -0.21
CA PHE A 267 0.67 25.10 -0.88
C PHE A 267 0.28 26.26 0.04
N SER A 268 0.00 26.02 1.32
CA SER A 268 -0.17 27.09 2.32
C SER A 268 1.04 28.03 2.42
N LYS A 269 2.25 27.53 2.12
CA LYS A 269 3.51 28.30 2.12
C LYS A 269 3.92 28.81 0.72
N ALA A 270 3.06 28.69 -0.29
CA ALA A 270 3.32 29.19 -1.63
C ALA A 270 3.08 30.70 -1.71
N ASP A 271 3.54 31.36 -2.78
CA ASP A 271 3.15 32.74 -3.05
C ASP A 271 1.63 32.83 -3.32
N PRO A 272 1.01 34.01 -3.12
CA PRO A 272 -0.44 34.15 -3.22
C PRO A 272 -1.03 33.71 -4.57
N GLN A 273 -0.31 33.93 -5.67
CA GLN A 273 -0.78 33.57 -7.01
C GLN A 273 -0.76 32.05 -7.21
N GLN A 274 0.37 31.40 -6.89
CA GLN A 274 0.50 29.94 -6.97
C GLN A 274 -0.47 29.24 -6.02
N ARG A 275 -0.67 29.78 -4.82
CA ARG A 275 -1.58 29.23 -3.81
C ARG A 275 -3.03 29.21 -4.29
N LEU A 276 -3.52 30.31 -4.87
CA LEU A 276 -4.89 30.38 -5.43
C LEU A 276 -5.04 29.49 -6.66
N ALA A 277 -4.02 29.39 -7.52
CA ALA A 277 -4.05 28.48 -8.66
C ALA A 277 -4.11 27.01 -8.22
N ALA A 278 -3.30 26.61 -7.23
CA ALA A 278 -3.33 25.27 -6.67
C ALA A 278 -4.69 24.95 -6.04
N MET A 279 -5.27 25.89 -5.29
CA MET A 279 -6.62 25.75 -4.73
C MET A 279 -7.66 25.42 -5.82
N ASN A 280 -7.65 26.15 -6.93
CA ASN A 280 -8.60 25.94 -8.02
C ASN A 280 -8.42 24.56 -8.67
N ILE A 281 -7.18 24.15 -8.93
CA ILE A 281 -6.88 22.83 -9.52
C ILE A 281 -7.34 21.71 -8.58
N LEU A 282 -7.00 21.80 -7.29
CA LEU A 282 -7.33 20.78 -6.30
C LEU A 282 -8.85 20.68 -6.06
N SER A 283 -9.53 21.82 -5.99
CA SER A 283 -11.00 21.86 -5.84
C SER A 283 -11.73 21.28 -7.05
N GLN A 284 -11.13 21.38 -8.24
CA GLN A 284 -11.67 20.75 -9.45
C GLN A 284 -11.41 19.25 -9.48
N ALA A 285 -10.20 18.80 -9.11
CA ALA A 285 -9.81 17.39 -9.19
C ALA A 285 -10.34 16.53 -8.02
N ASP A 286 -10.67 17.15 -6.89
CA ASP A 286 -11.19 16.47 -5.70
C ASP A 286 -12.34 17.29 -5.06
N PRO A 287 -13.47 17.42 -5.78
CA PRO A 287 -14.56 18.32 -5.39
C PRO A 287 -15.19 17.98 -4.04
N ALA A 288 -15.17 16.70 -3.64
CA ALA A 288 -15.70 16.25 -2.35
C ALA A 288 -14.96 16.85 -1.15
N ASN A 289 -13.72 17.33 -1.34
CA ASN A 289 -12.89 17.93 -0.31
C ASN A 289 -12.67 19.44 -0.51
N GLY A 290 -13.52 20.12 -1.30
CA GLY A 290 -13.40 21.55 -1.60
C GLY A 290 -13.22 22.45 -0.36
N ASN A 291 -13.92 22.16 0.74
CA ASN A 291 -13.81 22.92 1.99
C ASN A 291 -12.38 22.87 2.59
N LEU A 292 -11.66 21.76 2.42
CA LEU A 292 -10.27 21.65 2.84
C LEU A 292 -9.39 22.58 1.99
N TYR A 293 -9.59 22.60 0.67
CA TYR A 293 -8.79 23.40 -0.24
C TYR A 293 -9.06 24.91 -0.12
N GLN A 294 -10.28 25.31 0.23
CA GLN A 294 -10.63 26.71 0.51
C GLN A 294 -9.76 27.36 1.61
N THR A 295 -9.12 26.57 2.48
CA THR A 295 -8.17 27.09 3.46
C THR A 295 -6.96 27.78 2.82
N LEU A 296 -6.63 27.46 1.56
CA LEU A 296 -5.57 28.10 0.78
C LEU A 296 -5.95 29.50 0.28
N GLN A 297 -7.22 29.92 0.39
CA GLN A 297 -7.64 31.26 0.01
C GLN A 297 -7.07 32.35 0.95
N LYS A 298 -6.85 31.99 2.21
CA LYS A 298 -6.36 32.88 3.28
C LYS A 298 -4.85 32.99 3.21
#